data_AF-A0A7S1SK50-F1
#
_entry.id   AF-A0A7S1SK50-F1
#
_cell.length_a   1.000
_cell.length_b   1.000
_cell.length_c   1.000
_cell.angle_alpha   90.00
_cell.angle_beta   90.00
_cell.angle_gamma   90.00
#
_symmetry.space_group_name_H-M   'P 1'
#
loop_
_entity.id
_entity.type
_entity.pdbx_description
1 polymer ?
#
loop_
_entity_poly.entity_id
_entity_poly.type
_entity_poly.pdbx_seq_one_letter_code
_entity_poly.pdbx_strand_id
1 'polypeptide(L)'
;MSNFGERLEAFLASTRFEAAVSAFLGAHIESLTFTEADGEQDVVSYSVFLKFTEMVQEKLQDFVDEEKLSPEEFQKRCAEAVESGSGVALVDRLLRLSDYNSFMDAAIGFCPPPDDD
;
A
#
# COMPACT_ATOMS: atom_id res chain seq x y z
N MET A 1 -17.30 19.87 -5.50
CA MET A 1 -17.33 18.56 -4.82
C MET A 1 -16.18 17.77 -5.39
N SER A 2 -15.21 17.35 -4.57
CA SER A 2 -14.13 16.48 -5.05
C SER A 2 -14.72 15.17 -5.57
N ASN A 3 -14.22 14.65 -6.68
CA ASN A 3 -14.67 13.36 -7.19
C ASN A 3 -14.11 12.22 -6.32
N PHE A 4 -14.61 11.00 -6.51
CA PHE A 4 -14.21 9.85 -5.68
C PHE A 4 -12.69 9.58 -5.74
N GLY A 5 -12.09 9.69 -6.94
CA GLY A 5 -10.65 9.48 -7.13
C GLY A 5 -9.82 10.45 -6.30
N GLU A 6 -10.16 11.73 -6.30
CA GLU A 6 -9.46 12.77 -5.49
C GLU A 6 -9.54 12.49 -3.99
N ARG A 7 -10.68 11.96 -3.49
CA ARG A 7 -10.82 11.63 -2.06
C ARG A 7 -10.01 10.41 -1.67
N LEU A 8 -10.01 9.36 -2.49
CA LEU A 8 -9.20 8.17 -2.26
C LEU A 8 -7.70 8.48 -2.40
N GLU A 9 -7.31 9.34 -3.33
CA GLU A 9 -5.94 9.84 -3.43
C GLU A 9 -5.53 10.61 -2.17
N ALA A 10 -6.38 11.52 -1.70
CA ALA A 10 -6.14 12.26 -0.47
C ALA A 10 -6.03 11.34 0.76
N PHE A 11 -6.82 10.26 0.80
CA PHE A 11 -6.72 9.24 1.85
C PHE A 11 -5.36 8.52 1.80
N LEU A 12 -4.92 8.07 0.62
CA LEU A 12 -3.63 7.39 0.46
C LEU A 12 -2.44 8.32 0.73
N ALA A 13 -2.59 9.63 0.53
CA ALA A 13 -1.63 10.67 0.91
C ALA A 13 -1.84 11.22 2.33
N SER A 14 -2.76 10.64 3.10
CA SER A 14 -3.04 11.14 4.45
C SER A 14 -1.96 10.69 5.44
N THR A 15 -1.68 11.55 6.42
CA THR A 15 -0.78 11.22 7.54
C THR A 15 -1.24 9.96 8.29
N ARG A 16 -2.54 9.67 8.33
CA ARG A 16 -3.07 8.45 8.94
C ARG A 16 -2.58 7.19 8.21
N PHE A 17 -2.68 7.18 6.88
CA PHE A 17 -2.24 6.05 6.08
C PHE A 17 -0.71 5.92 6.12
N GLU A 18 0.01 7.02 5.93
CA GLU A 18 1.48 7.04 5.98
C GLU A 18 2.01 6.60 7.36
N ALA A 19 1.39 7.04 8.45
CA ALA A 19 1.77 6.61 9.80
C ALA A 19 1.51 5.12 10.02
N ALA A 20 0.45 4.54 9.46
CA ALA A 20 0.19 3.11 9.54
C ALA A 20 1.25 2.29 8.80
N VAL A 21 1.62 2.73 7.59
CA VAL A 21 2.71 2.10 6.80
C VAL A 21 4.04 2.22 7.53
N SER A 22 4.38 3.41 8.04
CA SER A 22 5.63 3.64 8.79
C SER A 22 5.70 2.80 10.07
N ALA A 23 4.62 2.74 10.84
CA ALA A 23 4.55 1.90 12.04
C ALA A 23 4.67 0.40 11.70
N PHE A 24 4.04 -0.04 10.62
CA PHE A 24 4.17 -1.42 10.15
C PHE A 24 5.61 -1.76 9.78
N LEU A 25 6.24 -0.94 8.94
CA LEU A 25 7.63 -1.14 8.54
C LEU A 25 8.55 -1.09 9.76
N GLY A 26 8.44 -0.09 10.63
CA GLY A 26 9.25 -0.01 11.85
C GLY A 26 9.15 -1.23 12.77
N ALA A 27 8.01 -1.93 12.78
CA ALA A 27 7.82 -3.14 13.58
C ALA A 27 8.34 -4.44 12.92
N HIS A 28 8.56 -4.44 11.60
CA HIS A 28 8.83 -5.65 10.83
C HIS A 28 10.10 -5.59 9.97
N ILE A 29 10.71 -4.42 9.82
CA ILE A 29 11.85 -4.20 8.91
C ILE A 29 13.04 -5.11 9.25
N GLU A 30 13.32 -5.34 10.53
CA GLU A 30 14.43 -6.21 10.98
C GLU A 30 14.20 -7.69 10.64
N SER A 31 12.95 -8.08 10.33
CA SER A 31 12.60 -9.44 9.93
C SER A 31 12.65 -9.65 8.40
N LEU A 32 12.89 -8.59 7.63
CA LEU A 32 12.95 -8.67 6.17
C LEU A 32 14.35 -9.05 5.72
N THR A 33 14.41 -10.05 4.85
CA THR A 33 15.63 -10.40 4.11
C THR A 33 15.54 -9.82 2.71
N PHE A 34 16.48 -8.93 2.38
CA PHE A 34 16.60 -8.32 1.06
C PHE A 34 17.48 -9.21 0.17
N THR A 35 16.84 -9.99 -0.70
CA THR A 35 17.51 -10.80 -1.72
C THR A 35 17.45 -10.09 -3.06
N GLU A 36 18.37 -10.40 -3.98
CA GLU A 36 18.28 -9.95 -5.36
C GLU A 36 16.98 -10.48 -6.02
N ALA A 37 16.44 -9.73 -6.99
CA ALA A 37 15.12 -9.96 -7.59
C ALA A 37 14.92 -11.38 -8.18
N ASP A 38 16.01 -12.07 -8.51
CA ASP A 38 16.03 -13.38 -9.15
C ASP A 38 16.30 -14.54 -8.15
N GLY A 39 16.44 -14.20 -6.86
CA GLY A 39 16.70 -15.15 -5.77
C GLY A 39 15.44 -15.81 -5.21
N GLU A 40 15.62 -16.93 -4.50
CA GLU A 40 14.55 -17.56 -3.72
C GLU A 40 14.10 -16.58 -2.61
N GLN A 41 12.82 -16.22 -2.62
CA GLN A 41 12.25 -15.28 -1.66
C GLN A 41 12.13 -15.94 -0.29
N ASP A 42 12.61 -15.25 0.73
CA ASP A 42 12.52 -15.75 2.10
C ASP A 42 11.06 -15.86 2.58
N VAL A 43 10.72 -16.98 3.21
CA VAL A 43 9.36 -17.28 3.65
C VAL A 43 8.88 -16.30 4.72
N VAL A 44 9.80 -15.77 5.54
CA VAL A 44 9.47 -14.75 6.56
C VAL A 44 9.16 -13.43 5.86
N SER A 45 9.98 -12.98 4.91
CA SER A 45 9.72 -11.77 4.13
C SER A 45 8.35 -11.83 3.44
N TYR A 46 8.02 -12.95 2.80
CA TYR A 46 6.70 -13.12 2.18
C TYR A 46 5.56 -13.10 3.20
N SER A 47 5.74 -13.73 4.37
CA SER A 47 4.74 -13.70 5.45
C SER A 47 4.53 -12.28 6.00
N VAL A 48 5.58 -11.46 6.07
CA VAL A 48 5.47 -10.05 6.45
C VAL A 48 4.72 -9.26 5.36
N PHE A 49 5.01 -9.52 4.09
CA PHE A 49 4.25 -8.92 2.99
C PHE A 49 2.75 -9.25 3.06
N LEU A 50 2.35 -10.49 3.35
CA LEU A 50 0.93 -10.82 3.51
C LEU A 50 0.28 -9.97 4.61
N LYS A 51 0.94 -9.82 5.76
CA LYS A 51 0.46 -8.93 6.85
C LYS A 51 0.38 -7.47 6.43
N PHE A 52 1.32 -7.01 5.58
CA PHE A 52 1.26 -5.66 5.01
C PHE A 52 0.00 -5.49 4.15
N THR A 53 -0.30 -6.47 3.28
CA THR A 53 -1.49 -6.41 2.44
C THR A 53 -2.78 -6.45 3.25
N GLU A 54 -2.83 -7.23 4.33
CA GLU A 54 -3.97 -7.25 5.27
C GLU A 54 -4.17 -5.87 5.92
N MET A 55 -3.10 -5.24 6.41
CA MET A 55 -3.17 -3.89 6.98
C MET A 55 -3.67 -2.86 5.96
N VAL A 56 -3.18 -2.91 4.72
CA VAL A 56 -3.67 -2.01 3.65
C VAL A 56 -5.14 -2.25 3.37
N GLN A 57 -5.60 -3.50 3.32
CA GLN A 57 -7.01 -3.85 3.13
C GLN A 57 -7.88 -3.33 4.28
N GLU A 58 -7.45 -3.47 5.53
CA GLU A 58 -8.14 -2.90 6.69
C GLU A 58 -8.27 -1.37 6.58
N LYS A 59 -7.21 -0.67 6.16
CA LYS A 59 -7.25 0.78 5.97
C LYS A 59 -8.16 1.20 4.81
N LEU A 60 -8.20 0.43 3.73
CA LEU A 60 -9.14 0.67 2.64
C LEU A 60 -10.58 0.40 3.06
N GLN A 61 -10.82 -0.62 3.89
CA GLN A 61 -12.14 -0.88 4.45
C GLN A 61 -12.60 0.26 5.35
N ASP A 62 -11.72 0.80 6.20
CA ASP A 62 -12.01 2.00 7.00
C ASP A 62 -12.50 3.16 6.09
N PHE A 63 -11.82 3.40 4.96
CA PHE A 63 -12.21 4.43 4.00
C PHE A 63 -13.57 4.14 3.34
N VAL A 64 -13.82 2.89 2.94
CA VAL A 64 -15.09 2.44 2.35
C VAL A 64 -16.25 2.69 3.32
N ASP A 65 -16.05 2.38 4.60
CA ASP A 65 -17.04 2.57 5.65
C ASP A 65 -17.30 4.07 5.93
N GLU A 66 -16.24 4.90 5.95
CA GLU A 66 -16.34 6.36 6.10
C GLU A 66 -17.11 7.02 4.95
N GLU A 67 -16.88 6.55 3.72
CA GLU A 67 -17.58 6.98 2.51
C GLU A 67 -19.00 6.37 2.39
N LYS A 68 -19.36 5.43 3.29
CA LYS A 68 -20.63 4.70 3.30
C LYS A 68 -20.90 3.97 1.99
N LEU A 69 -19.86 3.37 1.43
CA LEU A 69 -19.95 2.60 0.19
C LEU A 69 -20.05 1.11 0.50
N SER A 70 -20.76 0.38 -0.34
CA SER A 70 -20.60 -1.07 -0.39
C SER A 70 -19.30 -1.45 -1.14
N PRO A 71 -18.76 -2.67 -0.95
CA PRO A 71 -17.61 -3.15 -1.72
C PRO A 71 -17.83 -3.09 -3.24
N GLU A 72 -19.05 -3.41 -3.70
CA GLU A 72 -19.43 -3.36 -5.12
C GLU A 72 -19.42 -1.92 -5.66
N GLU A 73 -19.92 -0.95 -4.88
CA GLU A 73 -19.89 0.46 -5.26
C GLU A 73 -18.47 1.02 -5.26
N PHE A 74 -17.64 0.62 -4.30
CA PHE A 74 -16.24 1.00 -4.27
C PHE A 74 -15.52 0.50 -5.54
N GLN A 75 -15.68 -0.78 -5.88
CA GLN A 75 -15.11 -1.35 -7.09
C GLN A 75 -15.58 -0.61 -8.35
N LYS A 76 -16.89 -0.35 -8.44
CA LYS A 76 -17.48 0.39 -9.57
C LYS A 76 -16.89 1.79 -9.70
N ARG A 77 -16.76 2.54 -8.60
CA ARG A 77 -16.21 3.89 -8.62
C ARG A 77 -14.72 3.93 -8.92
N CYS A 78 -13.96 2.91 -8.49
CA CYS A 78 -12.58 2.73 -8.93
C CYS A 78 -12.49 2.54 -10.45
N ALA A 79 -13.35 1.69 -11.03
CA ALA A 79 -13.41 1.49 -12.48
C ALA A 79 -13.78 2.78 -13.24
N GLU A 80 -14.82 3.50 -12.79
CA GLU A 80 -15.23 4.78 -13.38
C GLU A 80 -14.12 5.85 -13.30
N ALA A 81 -13.38 5.89 -12.18
CA ALA A 81 -12.24 6.79 -12.03
C ALA A 81 -11.14 6.48 -13.06
N VAL A 82 -10.80 5.20 -13.28
CA VAL A 82 -9.84 4.79 -14.31
C VAL A 82 -10.31 5.16 -15.72
N GLU A 83 -11.56 4.85 -16.06
CA GLU A 83 -12.13 5.16 -17.39
C GLU A 83 -12.14 6.67 -17.69
N SER A 84 -12.35 7.50 -16.67
CA SER A 84 -12.28 8.96 -16.80
C SER A 84 -10.87 9.54 -16.92
N GLY A 85 -9.82 8.70 -16.84
CA GLY A 85 -8.41 9.11 -16.85
C GLY A 85 -7.91 9.73 -15.55
N SER A 86 -8.79 9.99 -14.58
CA SER A 86 -8.44 10.58 -13.28
C SER A 86 -7.97 9.55 -12.24
N GLY A 87 -8.23 8.26 -12.46
CA GLY A 87 -7.95 7.17 -11.52
C GLY A 87 -6.80 6.25 -11.87
N VAL A 88 -6.10 6.47 -13.00
CA VAL A 88 -5.02 5.55 -13.46
C VAL A 88 -3.87 5.51 -12.46
N ALA A 89 -3.34 6.67 -12.08
CA ALA A 89 -2.25 6.77 -11.09
C ALA A 89 -2.65 6.21 -9.72
N LEU A 90 -3.93 6.30 -9.39
CA LEU A 90 -4.50 5.82 -8.13
C LEU A 90 -4.58 4.29 -8.09
N VAL A 91 -5.09 3.67 -9.16
CA VAL A 91 -5.13 2.20 -9.25
C VAL A 91 -3.71 1.63 -9.35
N ASP A 92 -2.80 2.28 -10.08
CA ASP A 92 -1.38 1.90 -10.09
C ASP A 92 -0.76 1.97 -8.69
N ARG A 93 -1.12 2.97 -7.89
CA ARG A 93 -0.66 3.08 -6.50
C ARG A 93 -1.21 1.95 -5.63
N LEU A 94 -2.48 1.61 -5.76
CA LEU A 94 -3.09 0.48 -5.04
C LEU A 94 -2.47 -0.86 -5.45
N LEU A 95 -2.22 -1.05 -6.74
CA LEU A 95 -1.56 -2.25 -7.27
C LEU A 95 -0.14 -2.40 -6.73
N ARG A 96 0.63 -1.30 -6.65
CA ARG A 96 1.95 -1.30 -6.01
C ARG A 96 1.91 -1.69 -4.54
N LEU A 97 0.86 -1.33 -3.80
CA LEU A 97 0.69 -1.78 -2.41
C LEU A 97 0.35 -3.27 -2.28
N SER A 98 -0.13 -3.89 -3.37
CA SER A 98 -0.39 -5.33 -3.46
C SER A 98 0.72 -6.12 -4.16
N ASP A 99 1.82 -5.46 -4.53
CA ASP A 99 2.93 -6.08 -5.25
C ASP A 99 4.12 -6.28 -4.30
N TYR A 100 4.63 -7.51 -4.27
CA TYR A 100 5.70 -7.89 -3.34
C TYR A 100 6.99 -7.09 -3.60
N ASN A 101 7.37 -6.93 -4.87
CA ASN A 101 8.60 -6.21 -5.21
C ASN A 101 8.50 -4.73 -4.84
N SER A 102 7.36 -4.11 -5.11
CA SER A 102 7.07 -2.73 -4.72
C SER A 102 7.08 -2.54 -3.20
N PHE A 103 6.60 -3.52 -2.43
CA PHE A 103 6.71 -3.54 -0.97
C PHE A 103 8.18 -3.62 -0.52
N MET A 104 8.97 -4.52 -1.12
CA MET A 104 10.40 -4.66 -0.79
C MET A 104 11.18 -3.40 -1.13
N ASP A 105 10.93 -2.75 -2.27
CA ASP A 105 11.55 -1.48 -2.64
C ASP A 105 11.22 -0.37 -1.63
N ALA A 106 9.97 -0.31 -1.17
CA ALA A 106 9.56 0.64 -0.14
C ALA A 106 10.24 0.36 1.21
N ALA A 107 10.38 -0.91 1.58
CA ALA A 107 11.11 -1.33 2.78
C ALA A 107 12.60 -0.99 2.71
N ILE A 108 13.26 -1.19 1.55
CA ILE A 108 14.65 -0.78 1.33
C ILE A 108 14.81 0.73 1.54
N GLY A 109 13.90 1.53 0.97
CA GLY A 109 13.92 2.98 1.16
C GLY A 109 13.62 3.45 2.59
N PHE A 110 13.00 2.59 3.42
CA PHE A 110 12.71 2.84 4.83
C PHE A 110 13.89 2.48 5.74
N CYS A 111 14.73 1.52 5.35
CA CYS A 111 15.98 1.25 6.04
C CYS A 111 16.90 2.47 5.97
N PRO A 112 17.40 3.00 7.10
CA PRO A 112 18.53 3.93 7.05
C PRO A 112 19.71 3.22 6.37
N PRO A 113 20.55 3.94 5.59
CA PRO A 113 21.79 3.35 5.10
C PRO A 113 22.59 2.81 6.30
N PRO A 114 23.30 1.68 6.16
CA PRO A 114 24.18 1.24 7.23
C PRO A 114 25.15 2.39 7.55
N ASP A 115 25.31 2.71 8.83
CA ASP A 115 26.39 3.58 9.28
C ASP A 115 27.71 2.92 8.83
N ASP A 116 28.40 3.55 7.88
CA ASP A 116 29.74 3.15 7.47
C ASP A 116 30.71 3.42 8.65
N ASP A 117 30.89 2.42 9.53
CA ASP A 117 31.97 2.37 10.53
C ASP A 117 33.28 1.80 9.93
#